data_AF-A0A2X4TL13-F1
#
_entry.id   AF-A0A2X4TL13-F1
#
_cell.length_a   1.000
_cell.length_b   1.000
_cell.length_c   1.000
_cell.angle_alpha   90.00
_cell.angle_beta   90.00
_cell.angle_gamma   90.00
#
_symmetry.space_group_name_H-M   'P 1'
#
loop_
_entity.id
_entity.type
_entity.pdbx_description
1 polymer ?
#
loop_
_entity_poly.entity_id
_entity_poly.type
_entity_poly.pdbx_seq_one_letter_code
_entity_poly.pdbx_strand_id
1 'polypeptide(L)'
;MTPVPDTLSEYAFAGLLRGTKTEVVKCLSNDLEVPASAEIILEGYIEPGEMAPEGPYGDHTGYYNEVDNFPVFTVTHITQREDAIYHSTYTGRPPDEPAVLGVALNEVFVPILQKQFPEIVDFYLPPEGCSYRLAVVTMKKQYAVMRNAS
;
A
#
# COMPACT_ATOMS: atom_id res chain seq x y z
N MET A 1 -0.33 -0.20 0.82
CA MET A 1 1.00 -0.41 1.42
C MET A 1 0.80 -0.98 2.81
N THR A 2 1.48 -2.07 3.17
CA THR A 2 1.32 -2.64 4.52
C THR A 2 2.04 -1.72 5.50
N PRO A 3 1.37 -1.12 6.49
CA PRO A 3 1.98 -0.14 7.36
C PRO A 3 2.85 -0.84 8.39
N VAL A 4 4.09 -1.11 8.00
CA VAL A 4 5.15 -1.49 8.91
C VAL A 4 5.66 -0.23 9.61
N PRO A 5 6.05 -0.30 10.89
CA PRO A 5 6.72 0.83 11.54
C PRO A 5 8.00 1.21 10.79
N ASP A 6 8.34 2.50 10.72
CA ASP A 6 9.57 2.99 10.07
C ASP A 6 10.87 2.33 10.60
N THR A 7 10.81 1.78 11.81
CA THR A 7 11.92 1.05 12.43
C THR A 7 12.11 -0.36 11.88
N LEU A 8 11.18 -0.86 11.05
CA LEU A 8 11.20 -2.20 10.48
C LEU A 8 11.15 -2.11 8.96
N SER A 9 12.20 -2.61 8.29
CA SER A 9 12.21 -2.73 6.84
C SER A 9 11.08 -3.62 6.33
N GLU A 10 10.44 -3.20 5.24
CA GLU A 10 9.44 -3.97 4.50
C GLU A 10 9.98 -5.33 4.06
N TYR A 11 11.29 -5.47 3.79
CA TYR A 11 11.92 -6.76 3.47
C TYR A 11 11.89 -7.73 4.65
N ALA A 12 12.08 -7.23 5.87
CA ALA A 12 12.01 -8.05 7.07
C ALA A 12 10.57 -8.50 7.32
N PHE A 13 9.59 -7.61 7.13
CA PHE A 13 8.18 -7.95 7.22
C PHE A 13 7.75 -8.96 6.14
N ALA A 14 8.18 -8.77 4.89
CA ALA A 14 7.96 -9.73 3.81
C ALA A 14 8.57 -11.10 4.14
N GLY A 15 9.73 -11.12 4.82
CA GLY A 15 10.35 -12.36 5.28
C GLY A 15 9.54 -13.08 6.38
N LEU A 16 8.92 -12.32 7.30
CA LEU A 16 8.00 -12.89 8.30
C LEU A 16 6.79 -13.55 7.63
N LEU A 17 6.20 -12.91 6.62
CA LEU A 17 5.09 -13.48 5.86
C LEU A 17 5.49 -14.72 5.05
N ARG A 18 6.70 -14.70 4.45
CA ARG A 18 7.23 -15.80 3.63
C ARG A 18 7.74 -16.98 4.46
N GLY A 19 8.11 -16.75 5.73
CA GLY A 19 8.78 -17.72 6.59
C GLY A 19 10.28 -17.87 6.33
N THR A 20 10.84 -17.14 5.36
CA THR A 20 12.26 -17.13 5.01
C THR A 20 12.70 -15.71 4.68
N LYS A 21 13.99 -15.41 4.80
CA LYS A 21 14.52 -14.09 4.44
C LYS A 21 14.26 -13.79 2.97
N THR A 22 13.91 -12.53 2.67
CA THR A 22 13.81 -12.05 1.29
C THR A 22 15.20 -12.01 0.67
N GLU A 23 15.38 -12.68 -0.45
CA GLU A 23 16.62 -12.64 -1.22
C GLU A 23 16.69 -11.33 -2.00
N VAL A 24 17.76 -10.56 -1.76
CA VAL A 24 18.01 -9.26 -2.39
C VAL A 24 19.36 -9.24 -3.07
N VAL A 25 19.50 -8.37 -4.06
CA VAL A 25 20.74 -8.12 -4.79
C VAL A 25 20.99 -6.62 -4.84
N LYS A 26 22.26 -6.22 -4.79
CA LYS A 26 22.66 -4.82 -4.92
C LYS A 26 22.37 -4.31 -6.34
N CYS A 27 21.84 -3.10 -6.44
CA CYS A 27 21.73 -2.35 -7.69
C CYS A 27 23.09 -2.15 -8.37
N LEU A 28 23.08 -1.95 -9.69
CA LEU A 28 24.28 -1.69 -10.47
C LEU A 28 24.82 -0.26 -10.27
N SER A 29 23.92 0.70 -10.09
CA SER A 29 24.24 2.13 -10.14
C SER A 29 24.28 2.83 -8.77
N ASN A 30 23.85 2.15 -7.71
CA ASN A 30 23.72 2.72 -6.37
C ASN A 30 23.77 1.63 -5.28
N ASP A 31 23.67 2.03 -4.02
CA ASP A 31 23.77 1.13 -2.86
C ASP A 31 22.43 0.53 -2.41
N LEU A 32 21.34 0.72 -3.16
CA LEU A 32 20.06 0.11 -2.84
C LEU A 32 20.09 -1.40 -3.16
N GLU A 33 19.26 -2.13 -2.41
CA GLU A 33 19.02 -3.56 -2.61
C GLU A 33 17.60 -3.79 -3.14
N VAL A 34 17.49 -4.62 -4.17
CA VAL A 34 16.24 -4.98 -4.85
C VAL A 34 16.00 -6.49 -4.79
N PRO A 35 14.75 -7.00 -4.88
CA PRO A 35 14.50 -8.44 -4.86
C PRO A 35 15.26 -9.15 -5.98
N ALA A 36 16.06 -10.15 -5.65
CA ALA A 36 16.86 -10.89 -6.64
C ALA A 36 16.00 -11.63 -7.67
N SER A 37 14.74 -11.91 -7.32
CA SER A 37 13.75 -12.57 -8.17
C SER A 37 12.84 -11.60 -8.94
N ALA A 38 13.13 -10.30 -8.95
CA ALA A 38 12.32 -9.33 -9.69
C ALA A 38 12.34 -9.62 -11.20
N GLU A 39 11.21 -9.42 -11.88
CA GLU A 39 11.12 -9.60 -13.34
C GLU A 39 11.84 -8.48 -14.08
N ILE A 40 11.62 -7.23 -13.66
CA ILE A 40 12.18 -6.01 -14.24
C ILE A 40 12.53 -5.05 -13.09
N ILE A 41 13.72 -4.46 -13.13
CA ILE A 41 14.21 -3.43 -12.21
C ILE A 41 14.57 -2.18 -13.01
N LEU A 42 14.11 -1.03 -12.54
CA LEU A 42 14.47 0.28 -13.06
C LEU A 42 15.36 0.99 -12.05
N GLU A 43 16.58 1.35 -12.44
CA GLU A 43 17.50 2.12 -11.61
C GLU A 43 17.74 3.50 -12.20
N GLY A 44 17.97 4.49 -11.33
CA GLY A 44 18.02 5.88 -11.75
C GLY A 44 18.20 6.84 -10.59
N TYR A 45 17.86 8.09 -10.83
CA TYR A 45 17.90 9.15 -9.82
C TYR A 45 16.75 10.15 -10.04
N ILE A 46 16.49 10.94 -9.01
CA ILE A 46 15.60 12.10 -9.05
C ILE A 46 16.49 13.33 -8.98
N GLU A 47 16.50 14.15 -10.04
CA GLU A 47 17.26 15.39 -10.05
C GLU A 47 16.53 16.45 -9.21
N PRO A 48 17.17 17.07 -8.20
CA PRO A 48 16.52 18.09 -7.38
C PRO A 48 16.01 19.27 -8.22
N GLY A 49 14.70 19.50 -8.18
CA GLY A 49 14.04 20.59 -8.91
C GLY A 49 13.59 20.24 -10.32
N GLU A 50 13.90 19.05 -10.84
CA GLU A 50 13.32 18.55 -12.08
C GLU A 50 11.91 18.00 -11.79
N MET A 51 10.90 18.74 -12.28
CA MET A 51 9.49 18.46 -12.05
C MET A 51 8.75 18.41 -13.39
N ALA A 52 7.73 17.55 -13.49
CA ALA A 52 6.86 17.47 -14.66
C ALA A 52 5.38 17.35 -14.26
N PRO A 53 4.45 17.84 -15.09
CA PRO A 53 3.02 17.65 -14.87
C PRO A 53 2.66 16.17 -15.02
N GLU A 54 2.04 15.60 -13.99
CA GLU A 54 1.44 14.27 -13.95
C GLU A 54 -0.09 14.38 -14.10
N GLY A 55 -0.70 13.38 -14.75
CA GLY A 55 -2.14 13.31 -14.92
C GLY A 55 -2.71 14.10 -16.12
N PRO A 56 -4.04 14.24 -16.20
CA PRO A 56 -5.00 13.71 -15.23
C PRO A 56 -5.11 12.18 -15.32
N TYR A 57 -5.23 11.51 -14.16
CA TYR A 57 -5.47 10.07 -14.07
C TYR A 57 -6.68 9.77 -13.20
N GLY A 58 -7.41 8.71 -13.56
CA GLY A 58 -8.44 8.13 -12.72
C GLY A 58 -7.82 7.39 -11.54
N ASP A 59 -8.38 7.51 -10.34
CA ASP A 59 -7.88 6.84 -9.14
C ASP A 59 -8.95 6.01 -8.41
N HIS A 60 -8.56 5.43 -7.27
CA HIS A 60 -9.38 4.59 -6.37
C HIS A 60 -10.68 5.25 -5.87
N THR A 61 -10.86 6.56 -6.07
CA THR A 61 -12.12 7.24 -5.77
C THR A 61 -13.17 7.05 -6.86
N GLY A 62 -12.75 6.59 -8.05
CA GLY A 62 -13.56 6.50 -9.26
C GLY A 62 -13.66 7.81 -10.05
N TYR A 63 -12.83 8.80 -9.73
CA TYR A 63 -12.78 10.11 -10.39
C TYR A 63 -11.37 10.40 -10.91
N TYR A 64 -11.27 11.41 -11.79
CA TYR A 64 -9.99 11.93 -12.24
C TYR A 64 -9.41 12.89 -11.20
N ASN A 65 -8.12 12.75 -10.94
CA ASN A 65 -7.32 13.78 -10.28
C ASN A 65 -6.95 14.87 -11.30
N GLU A 66 -6.76 16.08 -10.80
CA GLU A 66 -6.25 17.19 -11.59
C GLU A 66 -4.77 17.01 -11.90
N VAL A 67 -4.27 17.77 -12.88
CA VAL A 67 -2.83 17.81 -13.19
C VAL A 67 -2.07 18.46 -12.04
N ASP A 68 -0.98 17.83 -11.59
CA ASP A 68 -0.06 18.39 -10.59
C ASP A 68 1.40 18.08 -10.94
N ASN A 69 2.35 18.84 -10.39
CA ASN A 69 3.78 18.65 -10.69
C ASN A 69 4.44 17.67 -9.71
N PHE A 70 5.06 16.62 -10.24
CA PHE A 70 5.81 15.63 -9.47
C PHE A 70 7.27 15.53 -9.93
N PRO A 71 8.18 15.03 -9.06
CA PRO A 71 9.57 14.82 -9.45
C PRO A 71 9.70 13.83 -10.61
N VAL A 72 10.60 14.13 -11.55
CA VAL A 72 10.91 13.21 -12.65
C VAL A 72 11.89 12.15 -12.17
N PHE A 73 11.59 10.88 -12.45
CA PHE A 73 12.53 9.79 -12.24
C PHE A 73 13.30 9.50 -13.54
N THR A 74 14.58 9.86 -13.56
CA THR A 74 15.47 9.59 -14.70
C THR A 74 16.02 8.17 -14.60
N VAL A 75 15.55 7.28 -15.47
CA VAL A 75 16.02 5.90 -15.55
C VAL A 75 17.36 5.86 -16.28
N THR A 76 18.39 5.35 -15.60
CA THR A 76 19.74 5.19 -16.15
C THR A 76 20.04 3.74 -16.53
N HIS A 77 19.43 2.77 -15.85
CA HIS A 77 19.61 1.35 -16.11
C HIS A 77 18.28 0.61 -16.03
N ILE A 78 18.11 -0.37 -16.91
CA ILE A 78 17.02 -1.34 -16.87
C ILE A 78 17.67 -2.72 -16.82
N THR A 79 17.39 -3.49 -15.78
CA THR A 79 17.80 -4.89 -15.67
C THR A 79 16.55 -5.77 -15.61
N GLN A 80 16.62 -6.95 -16.23
CA GLN A 80 15.47 -7.85 -16.33
C GLN A 80 15.93 -9.30 -16.49
N ARG A 81 15.01 -10.24 -16.22
CA ARG A 81 15.23 -11.66 -16.50
C ARG A 81 15.16 -11.97 -18.00
N GLU A 82 15.70 -13.11 -18.40
CA GLU A 82 15.34 -13.69 -19.70
C GLU A 82 13.83 -14.00 -19.70
N ASP A 83 13.15 -13.68 -20.80
CA ASP A 83 11.69 -13.82 -20.96
C ASP A 83 10.85 -13.15 -19.85
N ALA A 84 11.27 -11.97 -19.40
CA ALA A 84 10.63 -11.24 -18.31
C ALA A 84 9.13 -10.94 -18.55
N ILE A 85 8.35 -11.03 -17.46
CA ILE A 85 6.92 -10.71 -17.46
C ILE A 85 6.68 -9.32 -16.88
N TYR A 86 5.96 -8.47 -17.62
CA TYR A 86 5.51 -7.17 -17.11
C TYR A 86 4.24 -7.32 -16.28
N HIS A 87 4.39 -7.22 -14.96
CA HIS A 87 3.27 -7.20 -14.02
C HIS A 87 2.72 -5.76 -13.91
N SER A 88 1.44 -5.59 -14.25
CA SER A 88 0.74 -4.31 -14.16
C SER A 88 -0.63 -4.48 -13.50
N THR A 89 -1.19 -3.37 -13.04
CA THR A 89 -2.52 -3.27 -12.45
C THR A 89 -3.17 -1.94 -12.86
N TYR A 90 -4.41 -1.71 -12.45
CA TYR A 90 -5.10 -0.44 -12.62
C TYR A 90 -5.84 -0.07 -11.33
N THR A 91 -6.18 1.21 -11.20
CA THR A 91 -7.09 1.70 -10.17
C THR A 91 -8.24 2.46 -10.82
N GLY A 92 -9.38 2.51 -10.13
CA GLY A 92 -10.56 3.19 -10.63
C GLY A 92 -11.69 3.12 -9.62
N ARG A 93 -12.93 3.13 -10.11
CA ARG A 93 -14.09 2.99 -9.22
C ARG A 93 -14.06 1.59 -8.57
N PRO A 94 -14.07 1.49 -7.23
CA PRO A 94 -13.97 0.21 -6.54
C PRO A 94 -15.23 -0.65 -6.78
N PRO A 95 -15.12 -2.00 -6.68
CA PRO A 95 -13.93 -2.74 -6.26
C PRO A 95 -12.88 -2.89 -7.39
N ASP A 96 -11.64 -2.51 -7.09
CA ASP A 96 -10.46 -2.73 -7.92
C ASP A 96 -9.43 -3.62 -7.18
N GLU A 97 -8.36 -4.04 -7.85
CA GLU A 97 -7.34 -4.90 -7.23
C GLU A 97 -6.73 -4.27 -5.96
N PRO A 98 -6.36 -2.97 -5.95
CA PRO A 98 -5.92 -2.29 -4.72
C PRO A 98 -6.94 -2.33 -3.58
N ALA A 99 -8.24 -2.19 -3.85
CA ALA A 99 -9.26 -2.27 -2.81
C ALA A 99 -9.39 -3.69 -2.22
N VAL A 100 -9.27 -4.73 -3.03
CA VAL A 100 -9.25 -6.12 -2.55
C VAL A 100 -8.01 -6.39 -1.69
N LEU A 101 -6.84 -5.89 -2.10
CA LEU A 101 -5.63 -5.95 -1.26
C LEU A 101 -5.82 -5.20 0.06
N GLY A 102 -6.51 -4.05 0.03
CA GLY A 102 -6.86 -3.27 1.22
C GLY A 102 -7.73 -4.05 2.20
N VAL A 103 -8.73 -4.79 1.72
CA VAL A 103 -9.57 -5.68 2.55
C VAL A 103 -8.72 -6.77 3.20
N ALA A 104 -7.84 -7.44 2.45
CA ALA A 104 -6.97 -8.47 3.00
C ALA A 104 -6.01 -7.93 4.06
N LEU A 105 -5.50 -6.70 3.88
CA LEU A 105 -4.65 -6.03 4.87
C LEU A 105 -5.42 -5.58 6.11
N ASN A 106 -6.73 -5.34 6.01
CA ASN A 106 -7.57 -4.94 7.15
C ASN A 106 -7.59 -6.01 8.25
N GLU A 107 -7.57 -7.29 7.88
CA GLU A 107 -7.49 -8.41 8.81
C GLU A 107 -6.28 -8.35 9.75
N VAL A 108 -5.18 -7.70 9.33
CA VAL A 108 -3.99 -7.51 10.16
C VAL A 108 -4.25 -6.50 11.29
N PHE A 109 -5.16 -5.54 11.08
CA PHE A 109 -5.47 -4.49 12.05
C PHE A 109 -6.52 -4.89 13.08
N VAL A 110 -7.43 -5.81 12.75
CA VAL A 110 -8.51 -6.23 13.66
C VAL A 110 -7.96 -6.65 15.04
N PRO A 111 -6.92 -7.50 15.15
CA PRO A 111 -6.36 -7.87 16.46
C PRO A 111 -5.71 -6.69 17.20
N ILE A 112 -5.18 -5.70 16.49
CA ILE A 112 -4.58 -4.50 17.08
C ILE A 112 -5.69 -3.64 17.70
N LEU A 113 -6.80 -3.44 16.98
CA LEU A 113 -7.97 -2.72 17.49
C LEU A 113 -8.59 -3.41 18.69
N GLN A 114 -8.72 -4.75 18.66
CA GLN A 114 -9.25 -5.54 19.76
C GLN A 114 -8.39 -5.48 21.02
N LYS A 115 -7.07 -5.27 20.91
CA LYS A 115 -6.21 -5.04 22.09
C LYS A 115 -6.54 -3.74 22.82
N GLN A 116 -6.89 -2.69 22.07
CA GLN A 116 -7.25 -1.38 22.62
C GLN A 116 -8.73 -1.34 23.06
N PHE A 117 -9.61 -1.98 22.30
CA PHE A 117 -11.06 -2.02 22.52
C PHE A 117 -11.56 -3.47 22.48
N PRO A 118 -11.46 -4.21 23.62
CA PRO A 118 -11.81 -5.63 23.69
C PRO A 118 -13.28 -5.94 23.38
N GLU A 119 -14.16 -4.93 23.38
CA GLU A 119 -15.56 -5.05 23.02
C GLU A 119 -15.80 -5.14 21.51
N ILE A 120 -14.83 -4.76 20.67
CA ILE A 120 -14.92 -4.92 19.22
C ILE A 120 -14.91 -6.41 18.88
N VAL A 121 -15.94 -6.86 18.16
CA VAL A 121 -16.03 -8.22 17.61
C VAL A 121 -15.40 -8.27 16.23
N ASP A 122 -15.72 -7.30 15.39
CA ASP A 122 -15.26 -7.22 14.02
C ASP A 122 -15.14 -5.76 13.55
N PHE A 123 -14.23 -5.52 12.61
CA PHE A 123 -13.95 -4.22 12.00
C PHE A 123 -13.69 -4.41 10.51
N TYR A 124 -14.55 -3.82 9.68
CA TYR A 124 -14.52 -3.97 8.23
C TYR A 124 -14.57 -2.63 7.52
N LEU A 125 -13.71 -2.47 6.50
CA LEU A 125 -13.69 -1.31 5.61
C LEU A 125 -14.12 -1.80 4.21
N PRO A 126 -15.36 -1.51 3.77
CA PRO A 126 -15.83 -2.02 2.49
C PRO A 126 -15.11 -1.38 1.29
N PRO A 127 -14.71 -2.16 0.26
CA PRO A 127 -14.11 -1.65 -0.98
C PRO A 127 -14.90 -0.50 -1.61
N GLU A 128 -16.23 -0.64 -1.67
CA GLU A 128 -17.14 0.35 -2.24
C GLU A 128 -17.11 1.70 -1.52
N GLY A 129 -16.62 1.73 -0.28
CA GLY A 129 -16.32 2.94 0.48
C GLY A 129 -14.96 3.57 0.15
N CYS A 130 -14.42 3.33 -1.05
CA CYS A 130 -13.07 3.74 -1.44
C CYS A 130 -12.00 3.23 -0.46
N SER A 131 -12.16 1.98 0.01
CA SER A 131 -11.26 1.28 0.94
C SER A 131 -11.13 1.84 2.36
N TYR A 132 -11.47 3.11 2.63
CA TYR A 132 -11.28 3.73 3.95
C TYR A 132 -12.34 4.75 4.37
N ARG A 133 -13.24 5.18 3.48
CA ARG A 133 -14.21 6.26 3.78
C ARG A 133 -15.42 5.79 4.59
N LEU A 134 -15.63 4.48 4.70
CA LEU A 134 -16.68 3.88 5.51
C LEU A 134 -16.09 2.74 6.34
N ALA A 135 -16.46 2.69 7.61
CA ALA A 135 -16.14 1.60 8.52
C ALA A 135 -17.41 0.99 9.09
N VAL A 136 -17.46 -0.34 9.10
CA VAL A 136 -18.47 -1.13 9.77
C VAL A 136 -17.82 -1.79 10.98
N VAL A 137 -18.33 -1.48 12.17
CA VAL A 137 -17.81 -2.03 13.43
C VAL A 137 -18.92 -2.79 14.13
N THR A 138 -18.66 -4.05 14.48
CA THR A 138 -19.56 -4.82 15.33
C THR A 138 -18.94 -4.93 16.73
N MET A 139 -19.76 -4.75 17.77
CA MET A 139 -19.25 -4.70 19.14
C MET A 139 -20.23 -5.31 20.15
N LYS A 140 -19.69 -5.85 21.24
CA LYS A 140 -20.47 -6.29 22.41
C LYS A 140 -20.76 -5.09 23.31
N LYS A 141 -21.86 -4.39 23.06
CA LYS A 141 -22.28 -3.22 23.85
C LYS A 141 -22.47 -3.58 25.32
N GLN A 142 -21.73 -2.93 26.22
CA GLN A 142 -21.78 -3.18 27.67
C GLN A 142 -22.62 -2.16 28.44
N TYR A 143 -22.80 -0.95 27.90
CA TYR A 143 -23.58 0.11 28.55
C TYR A 143 -24.18 1.08 27.52
N ALA A 144 -25.16 1.87 27.94
CA ALA A 144 -25.70 2.94 27.13
C ALA A 144 -24.69 4.11 27.07
N VAL A 145 -24.49 4.68 25.88
CA VAL A 145 -23.73 5.92 25.74
C VAL A 145 -24.52 7.02 26.44
N MET A 146 -23.97 7.58 27.52
CA MET A 146 -24.53 8.77 28.17
C MET A 146 -24.50 9.90 27.16
N ARG A 147 -25.66 10.32 26.65
CA ARG A 147 -25.76 11.58 25.92
C ARG A 147 -25.49 12.69 26.92
N ASN A 148 -24.40 13.43 26.73
CA ASN A 148 -24.29 14.75 27.33
C ASN A 148 -25.42 15.59 26.73
N ALA A 149 -26.50 15.75 27.49
CA ALA A 149 -27.54 16.70 27.16
C ALA A 149 -26.94 18.10 27.39
N SER A 150 -26.65 18.79 26.30
CA SER A 150 -26.49 20.24 26.26
C SER A 150 -27.84 20.89 26.05
#